data_AF-A0A010RLP3-F1
#
_entry.id   AF-A0A010RLP3-F1
#
_cell.length_a   1.000
_cell.length_b   1.000
_cell.length_c   1.000
_cell.angle_alpha   90.00
_cell.angle_beta   90.00
_cell.angle_gamma   90.00
#
_symmetry.space_group_name_H-M   'P 1'
#
loop_
_entity.id
_entity.type
_entity.pdbx_description
1 polymer ?
#
loop_
_entity_poly.entity_id
_entity_poly.type
_entity_poly.pdbx_seq_one_letter_code
_entity_poly.pdbx_strand_id
1 'polypeptide(L)'
;MATFFYLPRELRDMIYRLYVVSDGGYVLNPESNRLRNAMGRPIDLALTYTCKRVADEMRGLALEANTITVSTFYSPHERHRARDFDVVMTMLHDSLQSALNRAELFLWDDICAEISGTFPQFTPVLNMIKHNSWHSTQGRSSMQGPWGEPPSVHRDFVRFALQTISNLDYRHRFNDEFAKAFCNSGDIRPLLDLDPAPWMIPTQHDLRQMVDTLGGKSSLRSFGFVRGWMGSESATRRAMYRYSAAAVAIRFLESNTLATRTHLRDIVLIEDRESVSNPACHAMGLIPFCQENPAMRIERRVSLWHNAFFYDSSMSGATGWRTKEYRQLEVNEMSFAVARWIIETLPLIPAGMPAKSFTLVLDGEGDPQCTEIFQTVVLRDAAWQQAMDECFQSGDLPPEPYGMRRNSQRNFVGAIFPAYNESYLFDKFPQAMREIVEGTSMVRCTFDPGEFVDVQRLKSIAKRESWSLDHWRVKWYEREKKTYEPTPPMPSWSEIKAGYLSNRHVRPFRR
;
A
#
# COMPACT_ATOMS: atom_id res chain seq x y z
N MET A 1 24.82 49.00 25.56
CA MET A 1 24.58 47.60 25.13
C MET A 1 23.09 47.42 24.91
N ALA A 2 22.65 47.24 23.67
CA ALA A 2 21.25 46.92 23.40
C ALA A 2 20.99 45.48 23.88
N THR A 3 20.20 45.29 24.94
CA THR A 3 19.77 43.94 25.34
C THR A 3 18.80 43.41 24.28
N PHE A 4 18.97 42.15 23.87
CA PHE A 4 18.19 41.47 22.84
C PHE A 4 16.67 41.68 22.95
N PHE A 5 16.13 41.79 24.17
CA PHE A 5 14.70 42.02 24.41
C PHE A 5 14.20 43.46 24.16
N TYR A 6 15.09 44.42 23.88
CA TYR A 6 14.69 45.76 23.40
C TYR A 6 14.36 45.76 21.91
N LEU A 7 14.75 44.72 21.16
CA LEU A 7 14.30 44.55 19.79
C LEU A 7 12.78 44.34 19.78
N PRO A 8 12.02 44.90 18.82
CA PRO A 8 10.62 44.56 18.59
C PRO A 8 10.40 43.04 18.44
N ARG A 9 9.18 42.57 18.73
CA ARG A 9 8.88 41.13 18.73
C ARG A 9 9.13 40.50 17.36
N GLU A 10 8.79 41.23 16.32
CA GLU A 10 8.94 40.85 14.91
C GLU A 10 10.41 40.58 14.57
N LEU A 11 11.33 41.45 15.01
CA LEU A 11 12.77 41.24 14.78
C LEU A 11 13.29 40.05 15.59
N ARG A 12 12.79 39.83 16.81
CA ARG A 12 13.17 38.65 17.60
C ARG A 12 12.69 37.37 16.94
N ASP A 13 11.46 37.33 16.41
CA ASP A 13 10.92 36.17 15.69
C ASP A 13 11.73 35.86 14.43
N MET A 14 12.16 36.87 13.69
CA MET A 14 13.09 36.69 12.56
C MET A 14 14.40 36.06 13.00
N ILE A 15 15.00 36.55 14.09
CA ILE A 15 16.26 36.02 14.64
C ILE A 15 16.07 34.58 15.12
N TYR A 16 15.02 34.29 15.88
CA TYR A 16 14.71 32.95 16.36
C TYR A 16 14.49 31.98 15.21
N ARG A 17 13.79 32.41 14.15
CA ARG A 17 13.55 31.59 12.97
C ARG A 17 14.87 31.27 12.25
N LEU A 18 15.72 32.27 12.03
CA LEU A 18 17.05 32.07 11.45
C LEU A 18 17.94 31.14 12.29
N TYR A 19 17.76 31.13 13.61
CA TYR A 19 18.49 30.24 14.51
C TYR A 19 18.08 28.77 14.37
N VAL A 20 16.78 28.48 14.24
CA VAL A 20 16.28 27.10 14.22
C VAL A 20 16.21 26.48 12.82
N VAL A 21 16.18 27.28 11.76
CA VAL A 21 16.15 26.79 10.39
C VAL A 21 17.45 26.07 10.07
N SER A 22 17.34 24.82 9.65
CA SER A 22 18.45 24.01 9.16
C SER A 22 18.37 23.90 7.65
N ASP A 23 19.51 24.04 6.98
CA ASP A 23 19.62 23.64 5.59
C ASP A 23 19.26 22.16 5.42
N GLY A 24 18.45 21.84 4.41
CA GLY A 24 17.84 20.52 4.21
C GLY A 24 16.80 20.08 5.26
N GLY A 25 16.44 20.94 6.23
CA GLY A 25 15.45 20.64 7.27
C GLY A 25 15.92 19.62 8.30
N TYR A 26 14.96 18.90 8.88
CA TYR A 26 15.19 17.87 9.88
C TYR A 26 14.95 16.48 9.32
N VAL A 27 15.74 15.50 9.76
CA VAL A 27 15.62 14.10 9.37
C VAL A 27 15.31 13.27 10.61
N LEU A 28 14.28 12.44 10.53
CA LEU A 28 13.94 11.51 11.59
C LEU A 28 14.91 10.33 11.58
N ASN A 29 15.62 10.12 12.69
CA ASN A 29 16.37 8.89 12.89
C ASN A 29 15.40 7.80 13.40
N PRO A 30 15.17 6.73 12.62
CA PRO A 30 14.21 5.68 12.99
C PRO A 30 14.70 4.75 14.11
N GLU A 31 15.99 4.69 14.41
CA GLU A 31 16.48 3.85 15.52
C GLU A 31 16.24 4.52 16.87
N SER A 32 16.55 5.81 16.97
CA SER A 32 16.36 6.58 18.21
C SER A 32 14.97 7.20 18.33
N ASN A 33 14.20 7.23 17.25
CA ASN A 33 12.93 7.96 17.13
C ASN A 33 13.09 9.45 17.48
N ARG A 34 14.21 10.07 17.07
CA ARG A 34 14.54 11.47 17.32
C ARG A 34 14.91 12.19 16.03
N LEU A 35 14.59 13.48 15.97
CA LEU A 35 15.00 14.35 14.87
C LEU A 35 16.48 14.73 14.98
N ARG A 36 17.12 14.84 13.83
CA ARG A 36 18.48 15.37 13.62
C ARG A 36 18.42 16.37 12.48
N ASN A 37 19.45 17.20 12.31
CA ASN A 37 19.55 17.99 11.08
C ASN A 37 19.89 17.11 9.87
N ALA A 38 19.79 17.65 8.66
CA ALA A 38 20.11 16.94 7.41
C ALA A 38 21.55 16.36 7.37
N MET A 39 22.48 16.93 8.14
CA MET A 39 23.86 16.45 8.28
C MET A 39 24.04 15.39 9.38
N GLY A 40 22.96 14.89 9.98
CA GLY A 40 22.97 13.87 11.02
C GLY A 40 23.42 14.36 12.41
N ARG A 41 23.56 15.67 12.61
CA ARG A 41 23.94 16.27 13.91
C ARG A 41 22.71 16.53 14.78
N PRO A 42 22.85 16.60 16.12
CA PRO A 42 21.79 17.05 17.00
C PRO A 42 21.28 18.44 16.59
N ILE A 43 19.97 18.68 16.77
CA ILE A 43 19.37 20.00 16.56
C ILE A 43 19.85 20.92 17.68
N ASP A 44 20.40 22.09 17.31
CA ASP A 44 20.81 23.09 18.29
C ASP A 44 19.60 23.87 18.80
N LEU A 45 19.33 23.72 20.10
CA LEU A 45 18.26 24.41 20.81
C LEU A 45 18.81 25.19 22.02
N ALA A 46 20.13 25.44 22.06
CA ALA A 46 20.78 26.10 23.20
C ALA A 46 20.12 27.45 23.54
N LEU A 47 19.71 28.22 22.53
CA LEU A 47 19.03 29.50 22.73
C LEU A 47 17.73 29.36 23.54
N THR A 48 16.92 28.32 23.26
CA THR A 48 15.68 28.01 23.99
C THR A 48 15.92 27.79 25.48
N TYR A 49 17.11 27.32 25.87
CA TYR A 49 17.46 27.03 27.26
C TYR A 49 18.06 28.22 28.02
N THR A 50 18.21 29.39 27.39
CA THR A 50 18.83 30.57 28.03
C THR A 50 17.94 31.21 29.10
N CYS A 51 16.63 31.35 28.84
CA CYS A 51 15.67 31.90 29.80
C CYS A 51 14.23 31.52 29.44
N LYS A 52 13.30 31.64 30.41
CA LYS A 52 11.87 31.34 30.22
C LYS A 52 11.23 32.13 29.09
N ARG A 53 11.55 33.42 28.98
CA ARG A 53 11.00 34.27 27.92
C ARG A 53 11.36 33.70 26.55
N VAL A 54 12.65 33.49 26.27
CA VAL A 54 13.09 32.90 24.98
C VAL A 54 12.45 31.52 24.75
N ALA A 55 12.37 30.68 25.79
CA ALA A 55 11.73 29.38 25.69
C ALA A 55 10.25 29.47 25.26
N ASP A 56 9.51 30.43 25.81
CA ASP A 56 8.11 30.69 25.47
C ASP A 56 7.99 31.32 24.07
N GLU A 57 8.87 32.28 23.73
CA GLU A 57 8.86 32.95 22.44
C GLU A 57 9.23 32.01 21.28
N MET A 58 10.09 31.00 21.51
CA MET A 58 10.56 30.03 20.52
C MET A 58 9.77 28.71 20.53
N ARG A 59 8.73 28.58 21.35
CA ARG A 59 7.98 27.33 21.53
C ARG A 59 7.43 26.84 20.19
N GLY A 60 7.82 25.63 19.80
CA GLY A 60 7.36 25.00 18.56
C GLY A 60 8.01 25.51 17.27
N LEU A 61 8.71 26.65 17.31
CA LEU A 61 9.23 27.33 16.12
C LEU A 61 10.15 26.45 15.28
N ALA A 62 10.96 25.60 15.92
CA ALA A 62 11.84 24.66 15.23
C ALA A 62 11.08 23.68 14.33
N LEU A 63 9.91 23.21 14.77
CA LEU A 63 9.06 22.29 14.00
C LEU A 63 8.22 23.03 12.96
N GLU A 64 7.88 24.29 13.23
CA GLU A 64 7.12 25.12 12.29
C GLU A 64 7.95 25.64 11.12
N ALA A 65 9.26 25.83 11.34
CA ALA A 65 10.16 26.42 10.36
C ALA A 65 10.91 25.39 9.51
N ASN A 66 10.85 24.10 9.85
CA ASN A 66 11.62 23.06 9.18
C ASN A 66 10.72 21.91 8.70
N THR A 67 10.93 21.50 7.45
CA THR A 67 10.39 20.25 6.93
C THR A 67 11.05 19.07 7.62
N ILE A 68 10.26 18.05 7.98
CA ILE A 68 10.74 16.78 8.52
C ILE A 68 10.74 15.72 7.43
N THR A 69 11.91 15.20 7.12
CA THR A 69 12.08 14.08 6.20
C THR A 69 12.14 12.76 6.97
N VAL A 70 11.33 11.80 6.54
CA VAL A 70 11.29 10.43 7.05
C VAL A 70 11.50 9.48 5.89
N SER A 71 12.37 8.48 6.04
CA SER A 71 12.65 7.50 4.98
C SER A 71 12.29 6.08 5.43
N THR A 72 12.28 5.14 4.48
CA THR A 72 12.09 3.73 4.81
C THR A 72 13.14 3.24 5.81
N PHE A 73 12.72 2.37 6.73
CA PHE A 73 13.57 1.92 7.83
C PHE A 73 13.95 0.45 7.69
N TYR A 74 15.26 0.22 7.69
CA TYR A 74 15.87 -1.08 7.82
C TYR A 74 16.87 -1.08 8.97
N SER A 75 16.85 -2.12 9.80
CA SER A 75 18.00 -2.48 10.61
C SER A 75 18.18 -4.01 10.64
N PRO A 76 19.41 -4.53 10.75
CA PRO A 76 19.63 -5.97 10.90
C PRO A 76 18.90 -6.59 12.10
N HIS A 77 18.71 -5.81 13.17
CA HIS A 77 18.03 -6.23 14.39
C HIS A 77 16.50 -6.33 14.21
N GLU A 78 15.91 -5.45 13.40
CA GLU A 78 14.46 -5.42 13.14
C GLU A 78 14.06 -6.29 11.96
N ARG A 79 15.01 -6.70 11.12
CA ARG A 79 14.77 -7.49 9.89
C ARG A 79 13.87 -8.70 10.09
N HIS A 80 14.15 -9.52 11.11
CA HIS A 80 13.33 -10.73 11.37
C HIS A 80 11.94 -10.38 11.87
N ARG A 81 11.83 -9.29 12.63
CA ARG A 81 10.54 -8.80 13.13
C ARG A 81 9.67 -8.28 11.99
N ALA A 82 10.23 -7.46 11.11
CA ALA A 82 9.55 -6.97 9.92
C ALA A 82 9.09 -8.11 9.02
N ARG A 83 9.94 -9.11 8.77
CA ARG A 83 9.55 -10.32 8.04
C ARG A 83 8.39 -11.02 8.72
N ASP A 84 8.53 -11.39 9.99
CA ASP A 84 7.54 -12.20 10.67
C ASP A 84 6.20 -11.46 10.75
N PHE A 85 6.23 -10.13 10.89
CA PHE A 85 5.04 -9.28 10.79
C PHE A 85 4.36 -9.37 9.42
N ASP A 86 5.12 -9.24 8.33
CA ASP A 86 4.60 -9.38 6.96
C ASP A 86 3.90 -10.73 6.73
N VAL A 87 4.52 -11.79 7.25
CA VAL A 87 4.00 -13.16 7.15
C VAL A 87 2.71 -13.31 7.94
N VAL A 88 2.70 -12.82 9.18
CA VAL A 88 1.55 -12.84 10.09
C VAL A 88 0.36 -12.09 9.48
N MET A 89 0.59 -10.88 8.96
CA MET A 89 -0.45 -10.05 8.36
C MET A 89 -1.09 -10.76 7.16
N THR A 90 -0.27 -11.33 6.28
CA THR A 90 -0.80 -12.06 5.12
C THR A 90 -1.54 -13.32 5.55
N MET A 91 -1.01 -14.08 6.50
CA MET A 91 -1.68 -15.28 7.02
C MET A 91 -3.03 -14.95 7.67
N LEU A 92 -3.13 -13.84 8.40
CA LEU A 92 -4.38 -13.35 8.97
C LEU A 92 -5.39 -13.02 7.86
N HIS A 93 -4.99 -12.22 6.87
CA HIS A 93 -5.88 -11.83 5.77
C HIS A 93 -6.34 -13.04 4.94
N ASP A 94 -5.45 -13.96 4.62
CA ASP A 94 -5.79 -15.21 3.92
C ASP A 94 -6.78 -16.06 4.73
N SER A 95 -6.60 -16.13 6.05
CA SER A 95 -7.49 -16.90 6.94
C SER A 95 -8.88 -16.28 7.00
N LEU A 96 -8.98 -14.95 7.14
CA LEU A 96 -10.26 -14.23 7.14
C LEU A 96 -10.96 -14.36 5.78
N GLN A 97 -10.24 -14.14 4.67
CA GLN A 97 -10.81 -14.32 3.33
C GLN A 97 -11.33 -15.74 3.12
N SER A 98 -10.55 -16.74 3.55
CA SER A 98 -10.94 -18.14 3.45
C SER A 98 -12.14 -18.49 4.32
N ALA A 99 -12.34 -17.80 5.45
CA ALA A 99 -13.53 -17.95 6.27
C ALA A 99 -14.76 -17.35 5.56
N LEU A 100 -14.64 -16.14 5.01
CA LEU A 100 -15.75 -15.49 4.30
C LEU A 100 -16.18 -16.28 3.06
N ASN A 101 -15.22 -16.83 2.31
CA ASN A 101 -15.51 -17.67 1.13
C ASN A 101 -16.30 -18.94 1.48
N ARG A 102 -16.28 -19.39 2.74
CA ARG A 102 -17.02 -20.55 3.24
C ARG A 102 -18.29 -20.16 4.01
N ALA A 103 -18.65 -18.88 4.00
CA ALA A 103 -19.76 -18.35 4.77
C ALA A 103 -21.12 -18.41 4.04
N GLU A 104 -21.23 -19.15 2.92
CA GLU A 104 -22.44 -19.20 2.06
C GLU A 104 -23.73 -19.46 2.87
N LEU A 105 -23.68 -20.38 3.83
CA LEU A 105 -24.83 -20.79 4.66
C LEU A 105 -25.21 -19.77 5.74
N PHE A 106 -24.41 -18.72 5.92
CA PHE A 106 -24.55 -17.70 6.97
C PHE A 106 -24.97 -16.33 6.41
N LEU A 107 -25.04 -16.20 5.08
CA LEU A 107 -25.42 -14.96 4.39
C LEU A 107 -26.95 -14.86 4.24
N TRP A 108 -27.67 -14.78 5.36
CA TRP A 108 -29.11 -14.50 5.37
C TRP A 108 -29.42 -13.10 4.82
N ASP A 109 -30.66 -12.86 4.37
CA ASP A 109 -31.05 -11.60 3.70
C ASP A 109 -30.83 -10.37 4.59
N ASP A 110 -31.09 -10.47 5.89
CA ASP A 110 -30.86 -9.40 6.87
C ASP A 110 -29.37 -9.09 7.05
N ILE A 111 -28.54 -10.13 7.19
CA ILE A 111 -27.07 -9.97 7.25
C ILE A 111 -26.53 -9.37 5.95
N CYS A 112 -26.98 -9.86 4.79
CA CYS A 112 -26.59 -9.31 3.50
C CYS A 112 -26.99 -7.83 3.36
N ALA A 113 -28.17 -7.45 3.85
CA ALA A 113 -28.64 -6.07 3.84
C ALA A 113 -27.79 -5.18 4.76
N GLU A 114 -27.43 -5.64 5.95
CA GLU A 114 -26.55 -4.93 6.88
C GLU A 114 -25.16 -4.70 6.25
N ILE A 115 -24.54 -5.75 5.72
CA ILE A 115 -23.23 -5.64 5.07
C ILE A 115 -23.30 -4.75 3.83
N SER A 116 -24.34 -4.90 3.00
CA SER A 116 -24.53 -4.05 1.81
C SER A 116 -24.84 -2.60 2.15
N GLY A 117 -25.42 -2.33 3.33
CA GLY A 117 -25.64 -0.96 3.81
C GLY A 117 -24.33 -0.21 4.08
N THR A 118 -23.33 -0.92 4.62
CA THR A 118 -21.99 -0.36 4.88
C THR A 118 -21.07 -0.41 3.67
N PHE A 119 -21.16 -1.50 2.89
CA PHE A 119 -20.28 -1.81 1.77
C PHE A 119 -21.08 -2.13 0.48
N PRO A 120 -21.85 -1.18 -0.07
CA PRO A 120 -22.72 -1.43 -1.22
C PRO A 120 -21.97 -1.90 -2.48
N GLN A 121 -20.72 -1.47 -2.64
CA GLN A 121 -19.86 -1.90 -3.75
C GLN A 121 -19.55 -3.40 -3.74
N PHE A 122 -19.66 -4.07 -2.59
CA PHE A 122 -19.42 -5.51 -2.46
C PHE A 122 -20.71 -6.35 -2.45
N THR A 123 -21.89 -5.75 -2.66
CA THR A 123 -23.15 -6.51 -2.81
C THR A 123 -23.07 -7.61 -3.90
N PRO A 124 -22.48 -7.37 -5.09
CA PRO A 124 -22.30 -8.44 -6.07
C PRO A 124 -21.44 -9.59 -5.54
N VAL A 125 -20.43 -9.30 -4.71
CA VAL A 125 -19.55 -10.30 -4.10
C VAL A 125 -20.31 -11.15 -3.09
N LEU A 126 -21.12 -10.52 -2.24
CA LEU A 126 -21.99 -11.23 -1.29
C LEU A 126 -22.96 -12.18 -2.02
N ASN A 127 -23.59 -11.71 -3.10
CA ASN A 127 -24.49 -12.54 -3.90
C ASN A 127 -23.74 -13.73 -4.52
N MET A 128 -22.52 -13.51 -5.03
CA MET A 128 -21.72 -14.59 -5.59
C MET A 128 -21.40 -15.68 -4.56
N ILE A 129 -21.01 -15.30 -3.34
CA ILE A 129 -20.71 -16.21 -2.23
C ILE A 129 -21.98 -16.94 -1.79
N LYS A 130 -23.08 -16.22 -1.54
CA LYS A 130 -24.36 -16.76 -1.07
C LYS A 130 -24.94 -17.83 -2.00
N HIS A 131 -24.82 -17.63 -3.32
CA HIS A 131 -25.35 -18.56 -4.31
C HIS A 131 -24.35 -19.61 -4.77
N ASN A 132 -23.15 -19.65 -4.18
CA ASN A 132 -22.06 -20.52 -4.59
C ASN A 132 -21.78 -20.50 -6.10
N SER A 133 -22.05 -19.35 -6.73
CA SER A 133 -22.06 -19.22 -8.19
C SER A 133 -20.66 -19.34 -8.80
N TRP A 134 -19.61 -19.13 -7.99
CA TRP A 134 -18.22 -19.16 -8.42
C TRP A 134 -17.62 -20.58 -8.51
N HIS A 135 -17.91 -21.47 -7.55
CA HIS A 135 -17.33 -22.82 -7.53
C HIS A 135 -17.87 -23.72 -8.64
N SER A 136 -19.06 -23.41 -9.17
CA SER A 136 -19.65 -24.15 -10.30
C SER A 136 -18.90 -23.94 -11.63
N THR A 137 -18.16 -22.84 -11.79
CA THR A 137 -17.60 -22.41 -13.08
C THR A 137 -16.10 -22.64 -13.28
N GLN A 138 -15.27 -22.81 -12.24
CA GLN A 138 -13.80 -22.83 -12.39
C GLN A 138 -13.03 -23.87 -11.57
N GLY A 139 -13.70 -24.90 -11.03
CA GLY A 139 -13.05 -25.75 -10.03
C GLY A 139 -12.67 -24.94 -8.79
N ARG A 140 -11.91 -25.52 -7.86
CA ARG A 140 -11.64 -24.92 -6.54
C ARG A 140 -10.64 -23.74 -6.57
N SER A 141 -10.82 -22.76 -7.46
CA SER A 141 -10.08 -21.49 -7.42
C SER A 141 -10.69 -20.58 -6.34
N SER A 142 -9.88 -20.16 -5.38
CA SER A 142 -10.32 -19.27 -4.29
C SER A 142 -10.81 -17.93 -4.86
N MET A 143 -12.00 -17.50 -4.47
CA MET A 143 -12.46 -16.12 -4.66
C MET A 143 -11.48 -15.18 -3.94
N GLN A 144 -10.70 -14.43 -4.69
CA GLN A 144 -9.74 -13.45 -4.13
C GLN A 144 -10.09 -12.08 -4.68
N GLY A 145 -10.27 -11.13 -3.76
CA GLY A 145 -10.45 -9.72 -4.10
C GLY A 145 -9.17 -9.08 -4.66
N PRO A 146 -9.21 -7.76 -4.91
CA PRO A 146 -10.08 -6.80 -4.24
C PRO A 146 -11.35 -6.41 -5.01
N TRP A 147 -11.68 -7.13 -6.10
CA TRP A 147 -12.91 -6.90 -6.88
C TRP A 147 -13.07 -5.46 -7.37
N GLY A 148 -11.97 -4.83 -7.79
CA GLY A 148 -11.98 -3.47 -8.30
C GLY A 148 -11.83 -2.35 -7.29
N GLU A 149 -11.95 -2.67 -6.01
CA GLU A 149 -11.84 -1.69 -4.93
C GLU A 149 -10.40 -1.59 -4.41
N PRO A 150 -10.07 -0.54 -3.64
CA PRO A 150 -8.79 -0.48 -2.93
C PRO A 150 -8.59 -1.73 -2.06
N PRO A 151 -7.37 -2.33 -2.04
CA PRO A 151 -7.10 -3.51 -1.23
C PRO A 151 -7.41 -3.34 0.26
N SER A 152 -7.18 -2.15 0.83
CA SER A 152 -7.59 -1.81 2.21
C SER A 152 -9.09 -1.93 2.43
N VAL A 153 -9.89 -1.27 1.58
CA VAL A 153 -11.36 -1.29 1.64
C VAL A 153 -11.90 -2.72 1.52
N HIS A 154 -11.29 -3.56 0.69
CA HIS A 154 -11.65 -4.98 0.61
C HIS A 154 -11.34 -5.74 1.91
N ARG A 155 -10.18 -5.51 2.54
CA ARG A 155 -9.85 -6.15 3.84
C ARG A 155 -10.83 -5.72 4.94
N ASP A 156 -11.21 -4.45 4.96
CA ASP A 156 -12.20 -3.91 5.90
C ASP A 156 -13.57 -4.55 5.69
N PHE A 157 -14.01 -4.68 4.44
CA PHE A 157 -15.22 -5.42 4.07
C PHE A 157 -15.20 -6.86 4.59
N VAL A 158 -14.10 -7.60 4.35
CA VAL A 158 -13.99 -9.00 4.78
C VAL A 158 -14.13 -9.12 6.29
N ARG A 159 -13.43 -8.26 7.05
CA ARG A 159 -13.50 -8.26 8.51
C ARG A 159 -14.91 -7.89 8.99
N PHE A 160 -15.50 -6.82 8.45
CA PHE A 160 -16.84 -6.36 8.82
C PHE A 160 -17.89 -7.44 8.55
N ALA A 161 -17.84 -8.08 7.38
CA ALA A 161 -18.75 -9.18 7.03
C ALA A 161 -18.67 -10.33 8.03
N LEU A 162 -17.46 -10.77 8.40
CA LEU A 162 -17.26 -11.84 9.37
C LEU A 162 -17.68 -11.45 10.80
N GLN A 163 -17.47 -10.20 11.21
CA GLN A 163 -17.96 -9.67 12.48
C GLN A 163 -19.48 -9.66 12.52
N THR A 164 -20.12 -9.22 11.44
CA THR A 164 -21.58 -9.19 11.30
C THR A 164 -22.16 -10.60 11.37
N ILE A 165 -21.57 -11.55 10.63
CA ILE A 165 -21.94 -12.97 10.68
C ILE A 165 -21.76 -13.52 12.10
N SER A 166 -20.68 -13.18 12.78
CA SER A 166 -20.34 -13.71 14.11
C SER A 166 -21.06 -13.00 15.27
N ASN A 167 -21.94 -12.03 15.00
CA ASN A 167 -22.62 -11.25 16.02
C ASN A 167 -23.53 -12.15 16.89
N LEU A 168 -23.55 -11.87 18.19
CA LEU A 168 -24.32 -12.62 19.20
C LEU A 168 -25.82 -12.62 18.91
N ASP A 169 -26.35 -11.57 18.28
CA ASP A 169 -27.77 -11.47 17.94
C ASP A 169 -28.20 -12.56 16.95
N TYR A 170 -27.30 -13.02 16.09
CA TYR A 170 -27.55 -14.11 15.14
C TYR A 170 -27.19 -15.49 15.71
N ARG A 171 -26.65 -15.58 16.93
CA ARG A 171 -26.10 -16.82 17.53
C ARG A 171 -27.14 -17.94 17.66
N HIS A 172 -28.40 -17.58 17.88
CA HIS A 172 -29.52 -18.52 17.94
C HIS A 172 -29.72 -19.31 16.63
N ARG A 173 -29.19 -18.82 15.52
CA ARG A 173 -29.25 -19.46 14.19
C ARG A 173 -28.11 -20.47 13.95
N PHE A 174 -27.14 -20.55 14.87
CA PHE A 174 -26.01 -21.50 14.80
C PHE A 174 -26.32 -22.75 15.63
N ASN A 175 -26.40 -23.92 14.98
CA ASN A 175 -26.42 -25.21 15.69
C ASN A 175 -25.02 -25.85 15.72
N ASP A 176 -24.81 -26.86 16.58
CA ASP A 176 -23.48 -27.48 16.79
C ASP A 176 -22.91 -28.17 15.55
N GLU A 177 -23.75 -28.63 14.62
CA GLU A 177 -23.32 -29.14 13.31
C GLU A 177 -22.93 -28.00 12.35
N PHE A 178 -23.62 -26.86 12.41
CA PHE A 178 -23.33 -25.61 11.68
C PHE A 178 -22.00 -24.97 12.13
N ALA A 179 -21.71 -24.97 13.43
CA ALA A 179 -20.46 -24.46 13.99
C ALA A 179 -19.24 -25.25 13.47
N LYS A 180 -19.39 -26.57 13.29
CA LYS A 180 -18.34 -27.43 12.70
C LYS A 180 -18.11 -27.14 11.21
N ALA A 181 -19.14 -26.75 10.46
CA ALA A 181 -19.03 -26.42 9.05
C ALA A 181 -18.31 -25.07 8.80
N PHE A 182 -18.56 -24.07 9.65
CA PHE A 182 -17.85 -22.78 9.62
C PHE A 182 -16.38 -22.92 10.05
N CYS A 183 -16.12 -23.82 11.01
CA CYS A 183 -14.85 -23.94 11.71
C CYS A 183 -14.18 -25.31 11.51
N ASN A 184 -13.70 -25.62 10.29
CA ASN A 184 -12.61 -26.60 10.16
C ASN A 184 -11.29 -26.12 10.80
N SER A 185 -11.26 -24.88 11.31
CA SER A 185 -10.12 -24.24 11.99
C SER A 185 -10.57 -23.42 13.20
N GLY A 186 -11.13 -24.05 14.24
CA GLY A 186 -11.37 -23.39 15.54
C GLY A 186 -12.28 -22.15 15.51
N ASP A 187 -12.45 -21.54 16.67
CA ASP A 187 -13.17 -20.27 16.84
C ASP A 187 -12.51 -19.15 16.01
N ILE A 188 -13.27 -18.45 15.15
CA ILE A 188 -12.74 -17.33 14.33
C ILE A 188 -12.57 -16.04 15.15
N ARG A 189 -13.24 -15.93 16.31
CA ARG A 189 -13.26 -14.71 17.13
C ARG A 189 -11.87 -14.22 17.53
N PRO A 190 -10.94 -15.09 17.99
CA PRO A 190 -9.55 -14.67 18.23
C PRO A 190 -8.86 -14.02 17.02
N LEU A 191 -9.21 -14.42 15.78
CA LEU A 191 -8.67 -13.80 14.57
C LEU A 191 -9.33 -12.44 14.28
N LEU A 192 -10.63 -12.29 14.57
CA LEU A 192 -11.34 -11.03 14.42
C LEU A 192 -10.94 -10.00 15.49
N ASP A 193 -10.62 -10.47 16.70
CA ASP A 193 -10.08 -9.65 17.79
C ASP A 193 -8.63 -9.21 17.50
N LEU A 194 -7.92 -9.96 16.65
CA LEU A 194 -6.60 -9.58 16.16
C LEU A 194 -6.75 -8.54 15.03
N ASP A 195 -6.66 -7.26 15.37
CA ASP A 195 -6.71 -6.15 14.41
C ASP A 195 -5.47 -5.24 14.42
N PRO A 196 -4.30 -5.78 14.05
CA PRO A 196 -3.10 -4.98 13.89
C PRO A 196 -3.24 -3.97 12.75
N ALA A 197 -2.90 -2.71 13.04
CA ALA A 197 -2.78 -1.70 12.01
C ALA A 197 -1.66 -2.07 11.02
N PRO A 198 -1.88 -2.01 9.70
CA PRO A 198 -0.86 -2.39 8.71
C PRO A 198 0.46 -1.61 8.83
N TRP A 199 0.38 -0.35 9.29
CA TRP A 199 1.52 0.55 9.47
C TRP A 199 2.20 0.44 10.84
N MET A 200 1.82 -0.51 11.70
CA MET A 200 2.46 -0.66 13.00
C MET A 200 3.91 -1.16 12.87
N ILE A 201 4.77 -0.72 13.79
CA ILE A 201 6.08 -1.31 14.01
C ILE A 201 5.97 -2.16 15.28
N PRO A 202 5.70 -3.48 15.18
CA PRO A 202 5.37 -4.29 16.34
C PRO A 202 6.56 -4.44 17.29
N THR A 203 6.25 -4.61 18.58
CA THR A 203 7.21 -5.12 19.54
C THR A 203 7.34 -6.64 19.42
N GLN A 204 8.34 -7.20 20.11
CA GLN A 204 8.46 -8.66 20.20
C GLN A 204 7.30 -9.32 20.94
N HIS A 205 6.62 -8.59 21.82
CA HIS A 205 5.45 -9.08 22.55
C HIS A 205 4.24 -9.16 21.61
N ASP A 206 3.95 -8.09 20.87
CA ASP A 206 2.84 -8.03 19.92
C ASP A 206 2.93 -9.15 18.89
N LEU A 207 4.12 -9.37 18.32
CA LEU A 207 4.32 -10.47 17.39
C LEU A 207 4.11 -11.85 18.00
N ARG A 208 4.50 -12.07 19.25
CA ARG A 208 4.27 -13.37 19.90
C ARG A 208 2.79 -13.62 20.05
N GLN A 209 2.03 -12.64 20.53
CA GLN A 209 0.59 -12.74 20.65
C GLN A 209 -0.07 -13.05 19.31
N MET A 210 0.30 -12.33 18.24
CA MET A 210 -0.23 -12.58 16.90
C MET A 210 0.09 -13.99 16.39
N VAL A 211 1.34 -14.44 16.56
CA VAL A 211 1.78 -15.76 16.13
C VAL A 211 1.06 -16.85 16.90
N ASP A 212 0.88 -16.70 18.21
CA ASP A 212 0.21 -17.68 19.05
C ASP A 212 -1.29 -17.79 18.68
N THR A 213 -1.96 -16.65 18.42
CA THR A 213 -3.33 -16.61 17.90
C THR A 213 -3.48 -17.31 16.54
N LEU A 214 -2.47 -17.23 15.68
CA LEU A 214 -2.44 -17.88 14.36
C LEU A 214 -1.92 -19.34 14.40
N GLY A 215 -2.01 -20.01 15.55
CA GLY A 215 -1.63 -21.42 15.70
C GLY A 215 -0.12 -21.65 15.89
N GLY A 216 0.60 -20.62 16.34
CA GLY A 216 1.98 -20.70 16.79
C GLY A 216 3.05 -20.73 15.68
N LYS A 217 4.31 -20.85 16.10
CA LYS A 217 5.49 -20.79 15.22
C LYS A 217 5.54 -21.89 14.16
N SER A 218 4.97 -23.07 14.42
CA SER A 218 4.90 -24.16 13.45
C SER A 218 4.00 -23.80 12.27
N SER A 219 2.83 -23.24 12.55
CA SER A 219 1.87 -22.77 11.54
C SER A 219 2.46 -21.65 10.69
N LEU A 220 3.08 -20.66 11.35
CA LEU A 220 3.78 -19.57 10.66
C LEU A 220 4.89 -20.09 9.73
N ARG A 221 5.71 -21.04 10.21
CA ARG A 221 6.76 -21.65 9.40
C ARG A 221 6.18 -22.41 8.23
N SER A 222 5.17 -23.27 8.45
CA SER A 222 4.52 -24.05 7.41
C SER A 222 3.97 -23.13 6.31
N PHE A 223 3.23 -22.09 6.70
CA PHE A 223 2.71 -21.08 5.78
C PHE A 223 3.84 -20.39 5.00
N GLY A 224 4.88 -19.93 5.71
CA GLY A 224 6.04 -19.32 5.07
C GLY A 224 6.83 -20.27 4.16
N PHE A 225 6.88 -21.57 4.44
CA PHE A 225 7.53 -22.54 3.55
C PHE A 225 6.72 -22.75 2.26
N VAL A 226 5.40 -22.97 2.37
CA VAL A 226 4.50 -23.13 1.22
C VAL A 226 4.54 -21.89 0.32
N ARG A 227 4.66 -20.70 0.90
CA ARG A 227 4.72 -19.42 0.18
C ARG A 227 6.13 -19.03 -0.29
N GLY A 228 7.17 -19.85 -0.05
CA GLY A 228 8.56 -19.57 -0.44
C GLY A 228 9.30 -18.55 0.44
N TRP A 229 8.68 -18.06 1.52
CA TRP A 229 9.20 -17.04 2.44
C TRP A 229 10.17 -17.55 3.49
N MET A 230 10.21 -18.86 3.72
CA MET A 230 11.11 -19.50 4.70
C MET A 230 11.94 -20.66 4.13
N GLY A 231 12.08 -20.74 2.81
CA GLY A 231 12.82 -21.80 2.11
C GLY A 231 14.34 -21.83 2.35
N SER A 232 14.99 -22.92 1.90
CA SER A 232 16.44 -23.16 1.97
C SER A 232 17.27 -22.29 1.01
N GLU A 233 16.61 -21.52 0.14
CA GLU A 233 17.28 -20.67 -0.82
C GLU A 233 18.08 -19.55 -0.15
N SER A 234 19.31 -19.36 -0.64
CA SER A 234 20.24 -18.33 -0.17
C SER A 234 19.65 -16.91 -0.20
N ALA A 235 18.65 -16.65 -1.03
CA ALA A 235 18.11 -15.33 -1.26
C ALA A 235 17.02 -14.95 -0.23
N THR A 236 16.18 -15.89 0.20
CA THR A 236 15.20 -15.69 1.29
C THR A 236 15.88 -15.34 2.63
N ARG A 237 17.03 -15.99 2.91
CA ARG A 237 17.89 -15.67 4.06
C ARG A 237 18.65 -14.35 3.93
N ARG A 238 18.65 -13.70 2.77
CA ARG A 238 19.28 -12.39 2.55
C ARG A 238 18.27 -11.25 2.36
N ALA A 239 17.01 -11.54 2.05
CA ALA A 239 15.99 -10.53 1.83
C ALA A 239 15.89 -9.53 2.99
N MET A 240 16.01 -8.24 2.67
CA MET A 240 15.90 -7.12 3.61
C MET A 240 14.44 -6.70 3.73
N TYR A 241 13.85 -6.91 4.91
CA TYR A 241 12.49 -6.49 5.24
C TYR A 241 12.55 -5.14 5.95
N ARG A 242 11.71 -4.19 5.50
CA ARG A 242 11.75 -2.78 5.90
C ARG A 242 10.38 -2.31 6.33
N TYR A 243 10.35 -1.32 7.19
CA TYR A 243 9.13 -0.56 7.48
C TYR A 243 9.08 0.68 6.58
N SER A 244 7.89 1.01 6.11
CA SER A 244 7.65 2.17 5.25
C SER A 244 7.99 3.48 5.98
N ALA A 245 8.28 4.54 5.24
CA ALA A 245 8.44 5.88 5.82
C ALA A 245 7.18 6.32 6.59
N ALA A 246 5.98 5.99 6.10
CA ALA A 246 4.72 6.28 6.78
C ALA A 246 4.63 5.64 8.18
N ALA A 247 4.90 4.32 8.30
CA ALA A 247 4.94 3.60 9.58
C ALA A 247 5.93 4.23 10.58
N VAL A 248 7.11 4.63 10.10
CA VAL A 248 8.13 5.29 10.93
C VAL A 248 7.64 6.66 11.42
N ALA A 249 7.01 7.44 10.53
CA ALA A 249 6.45 8.73 10.87
C ALA A 249 5.30 8.61 11.88
N ILE A 250 4.40 7.63 11.70
CA ILE A 250 3.29 7.37 12.62
C ILE A 250 3.82 7.07 14.02
N ARG A 251 4.79 6.15 14.16
CA ARG A 251 5.43 5.87 15.46
C ARG A 251 6.07 7.11 16.08
N PHE A 252 6.66 8.00 15.28
CA PHE A 252 7.17 9.27 15.77
C PHE A 252 6.04 10.19 16.26
N LEU A 253 4.97 10.36 15.49
CA LEU A 253 3.83 11.18 15.85
C LEU A 253 3.12 10.69 17.12
N GLU A 254 2.93 9.37 17.25
CA GLU A 254 2.37 8.72 18.45
C GLU A 254 3.22 8.98 19.69
N SER A 255 4.55 9.04 19.55
CA SER A 255 5.47 9.26 20.67
C SER A 255 5.53 10.73 21.15
N ASN A 256 4.94 11.66 20.41
CA ASN A 256 4.92 13.08 20.74
C ASN A 256 3.58 13.47 21.38
N THR A 257 3.58 14.53 22.20
CA THR A 257 2.33 15.06 22.78
C THR A 257 1.54 15.85 21.74
N LEU A 258 0.23 16.01 21.97
CA LEU A 258 -0.62 16.86 21.13
C LEU A 258 -0.03 18.28 20.97
N ALA A 259 0.47 18.87 22.06
CA ALA A 259 1.11 20.19 22.03
C ALA A 259 2.27 20.25 21.03
N THR A 260 3.16 19.26 21.02
CA THR A 260 4.25 19.17 20.03
C THR A 260 3.70 18.99 18.61
N ARG A 261 2.70 18.12 18.43
CA ARG A 261 2.13 17.82 17.11
C ARG A 261 1.46 19.03 16.46
N THR A 262 0.90 19.95 17.24
CA THR A 262 0.28 21.18 16.71
C THR A 262 1.27 22.16 16.06
N HIS A 263 2.58 22.00 16.31
CA HIS A 263 3.63 22.82 15.71
C HIS A 263 4.25 22.20 14.46
N LEU A 264 3.91 20.96 14.11
CA LEU A 264 4.38 20.35 12.87
C LEU A 264 3.70 20.99 11.66
N ARG A 265 4.47 21.28 10.61
CA ARG A 265 3.95 21.88 9.37
C ARG A 265 4.16 20.96 8.20
N ASP A 266 5.40 20.67 7.82
CA ASP A 266 5.69 19.90 6.61
C ASP A 266 6.42 18.60 6.95
N ILE A 267 5.88 17.49 6.48
CA ILE A 267 6.49 16.16 6.58
C ILE A 267 6.63 15.57 5.18
N VAL A 268 7.85 15.17 4.82
CA VAL A 268 8.13 14.47 3.57
C VAL A 268 8.47 13.02 3.91
N LEU A 269 7.68 12.10 3.38
CA LEU A 269 7.87 10.66 3.52
C LEU A 269 8.52 10.13 2.25
N ILE A 270 9.72 9.58 2.37
CA ILE A 270 10.51 9.02 1.28
C ILE A 270 10.37 7.50 1.30
N GLU A 271 9.48 6.99 0.46
CA GLU A 271 9.25 5.58 0.22
C GLU A 271 10.19 5.10 -0.91
N ASP A 272 11.49 5.11 -0.62
CA ASP A 272 12.59 4.74 -1.53
C ASP A 272 12.90 3.24 -1.55
N ARG A 273 12.20 2.43 -0.75
CA ARG A 273 12.35 0.98 -0.72
C ARG A 273 11.03 0.26 -0.48
N GLU A 274 10.89 -0.94 -1.05
CA GLU A 274 9.78 -1.84 -0.73
C GLU A 274 9.75 -2.14 0.78
N SER A 275 8.54 -2.12 1.34
CA SER A 275 8.27 -2.25 2.77
C SER A 275 7.19 -3.28 3.05
N VAL A 276 7.16 -3.79 4.27
CA VAL A 276 6.25 -4.87 4.71
C VAL A 276 4.82 -4.37 4.93
N SER A 277 3.88 -5.31 4.94
CA SER A 277 2.51 -5.13 5.44
C SER A 277 1.64 -4.19 4.59
N ASN A 278 1.68 -4.33 3.27
CA ASN A 278 0.86 -3.55 2.32
C ASN A 278 1.07 -2.02 2.43
N PRO A 279 2.30 -1.52 2.17
CA PRO A 279 2.67 -0.14 2.43
C PRO A 279 1.82 0.90 1.70
N ALA A 280 1.20 0.56 0.57
CA ALA A 280 0.34 1.48 -0.17
C ALA A 280 -0.77 2.10 0.71
N CYS A 281 -1.37 1.34 1.63
CA CYS A 281 -2.45 1.81 2.50
C CYS A 281 -1.99 2.60 3.74
N HIS A 282 -0.68 2.69 4.02
CA HIS A 282 -0.19 3.27 5.29
C HIS A 282 -0.51 4.76 5.49
N ALA A 283 -0.92 5.47 4.43
CA ALA A 283 -1.41 6.84 4.55
C ALA A 283 -2.68 6.95 5.41
N MET A 284 -3.47 5.87 5.53
CA MET A 284 -4.65 5.83 6.42
C MET A 284 -4.27 6.11 7.89
N GLY A 285 -3.12 5.62 8.35
CA GLY A 285 -2.64 5.85 9.72
C GLY A 285 -2.22 7.28 10.02
N LEU A 286 -2.14 8.15 9.01
CA LEU A 286 -1.80 9.56 9.18
C LEU A 286 -3.04 10.45 9.38
N ILE A 287 -4.23 9.92 9.12
CA ILE A 287 -5.51 10.67 9.19
C ILE A 287 -5.70 11.36 10.54
N PRO A 288 -5.58 10.68 11.70
CA PRO A 288 -5.82 11.32 12.99
C PRO A 288 -4.93 12.53 13.23
N PHE A 289 -3.66 12.46 12.83
CA PHE A 289 -2.71 13.56 13.01
C PHE A 289 -2.99 14.76 12.11
N CYS A 290 -3.50 14.51 10.90
CA CYS A 290 -3.92 15.58 10.00
C CYS A 290 -5.23 16.24 10.46
N GLN A 291 -6.12 15.48 11.10
CA GLN A 291 -7.33 16.03 11.74
C GLN A 291 -6.99 16.88 12.96
N GLU A 292 -6.08 16.40 13.82
CA GLU A 292 -5.59 17.14 14.99
C GLU A 292 -4.88 18.45 14.61
N ASN A 293 -4.14 18.45 13.49
CA ASN A 293 -3.40 19.60 13.00
C ASN A 293 -3.72 19.86 11.52
N PRO A 294 -4.77 20.65 11.22
CA PRO A 294 -5.15 21.01 9.85
C PRO A 294 -4.10 21.84 9.10
N ALA A 295 -3.07 22.35 9.78
CA ALA A 295 -1.93 23.03 9.16
C ALA A 295 -0.80 22.06 8.75
N MET A 296 -0.87 20.79 9.15
CA MET A 296 0.09 19.77 8.75
C MET A 296 -0.12 19.38 7.28
N ARG A 297 0.98 19.29 6.54
CA ARG A 297 1.09 18.87 5.15
C ARG A 297 2.04 17.69 5.09
N ILE A 298 1.58 16.63 4.45
CA ILE A 298 2.33 15.41 4.26
C ILE A 298 2.49 15.16 2.77
N GLU A 299 3.73 15.14 2.31
CA GLU A 299 4.08 14.73 0.97
C GLU A 299 4.72 13.34 1.02
N ARG A 300 4.07 12.35 0.41
CA ARG A 300 4.57 10.97 0.37
C ARG A 300 5.13 10.67 -1.01
N ARG A 301 6.45 10.61 -1.12
CA ARG A 301 7.18 10.30 -2.36
C ARG A 301 7.45 8.82 -2.46
N VAL A 302 6.97 8.19 -3.53
CA VAL A 302 7.19 6.77 -3.82
C VAL A 302 8.07 6.66 -5.05
N SER A 303 9.29 6.16 -4.85
CA SER A 303 10.18 5.86 -5.97
C SER A 303 9.56 4.79 -6.85
N LEU A 304 9.47 5.04 -8.16
CA LEU A 304 8.97 4.05 -9.11
C LEU A 304 9.92 2.86 -9.20
N TRP A 305 11.21 3.13 -9.45
CA TRP A 305 12.23 2.11 -9.59
C TRP A 305 12.51 1.40 -8.28
N HIS A 306 12.91 2.12 -7.25
CA HIS A 306 13.29 1.51 -6.00
C HIS A 306 12.10 1.05 -5.17
N ASN A 307 10.84 1.34 -5.48
CA ASN A 307 9.72 0.87 -4.66
C ASN A 307 8.52 0.36 -5.46
N ALA A 308 7.80 1.22 -6.19
CA ALA A 308 6.49 0.87 -6.74
C ALA A 308 6.53 -0.39 -7.62
N PHE A 309 7.56 -0.52 -8.47
CA PHE A 309 7.75 -1.66 -9.37
C PHE A 309 8.13 -2.97 -8.68
N PHE A 310 8.48 -2.95 -7.39
CA PHE A 310 8.64 -4.14 -6.56
C PHE A 310 7.26 -4.61 -6.09
N TYR A 311 6.57 -5.41 -6.90
CA TYR A 311 5.34 -6.06 -6.51
C TYR A 311 5.31 -7.54 -6.86
N ASP A 312 4.71 -8.36 -5.99
CA ASP A 312 4.27 -9.70 -6.35
C ASP A 312 2.77 -9.83 -6.63
N SER A 313 2.46 -10.11 -7.90
CA SER A 313 1.14 -10.45 -8.41
C SER A 313 0.80 -11.94 -8.27
N SER A 314 1.79 -12.77 -7.94
CA SER A 314 1.64 -14.21 -7.77
C SER A 314 1.57 -14.59 -6.30
N MET A 315 0.98 -15.74 -5.98
CA MET A 315 0.90 -16.33 -4.64
C MET A 315 2.24 -16.49 -3.88
N SER A 316 3.39 -16.14 -4.45
CA SER A 316 4.62 -15.86 -3.71
C SER A 316 4.56 -14.42 -3.19
N GLY A 317 4.67 -14.14 -1.89
CA GLY A 317 4.77 -12.73 -1.44
C GLY A 317 6.09 -12.05 -1.85
N ALA A 318 6.40 -10.93 -1.19
CA ALA A 318 7.55 -10.04 -1.41
C ALA A 318 8.92 -10.70 -1.69
N THR A 319 9.14 -11.96 -1.29
CA THR A 319 10.38 -12.69 -1.63
C THR A 319 10.44 -13.12 -3.09
N GLY A 320 9.33 -13.47 -3.73
CA GLY A 320 9.30 -14.02 -5.09
C GLY A 320 9.99 -13.10 -6.11
N TRP A 321 9.74 -11.78 -6.06
CA TRP A 321 10.42 -10.82 -6.93
C TRP A 321 11.81 -10.42 -6.48
N ARG A 322 12.07 -10.37 -5.16
CA ARG A 322 13.42 -10.14 -4.61
C ARG A 322 14.40 -11.24 -5.04
N THR A 323 13.89 -12.40 -5.46
CA THR A 323 14.69 -13.56 -5.87
C THR A 323 14.49 -13.99 -7.33
N LYS A 324 13.47 -13.47 -8.04
CA LYS A 324 13.26 -13.73 -9.47
C LYS A 324 14.46 -13.29 -10.30
N GLU A 325 14.96 -14.19 -11.15
CA GLU A 325 16.15 -14.01 -11.99
C GLU A 325 15.96 -13.07 -13.19
N TYR A 326 14.76 -12.51 -13.41
CA TYR A 326 14.50 -11.62 -14.55
C TYR A 326 15.47 -10.44 -14.55
N ARG A 327 16.29 -10.28 -15.59
CA ARG A 327 17.29 -9.21 -15.60
C ARG A 327 16.66 -7.82 -15.71
N GLN A 328 15.51 -7.73 -16.38
CA GLN A 328 14.80 -6.49 -16.70
C GLN A 328 13.40 -6.46 -16.12
N LEU A 329 12.78 -5.28 -16.04
CA LEU A 329 11.42 -5.12 -15.55
C LEU A 329 10.41 -5.38 -16.68
N GLU A 330 9.53 -6.37 -16.50
CA GLU A 330 8.50 -6.72 -17.48
C GLU A 330 7.34 -5.72 -17.46
N VAL A 331 6.94 -5.29 -18.65
CA VAL A 331 5.95 -4.23 -18.85
C VAL A 331 4.56 -4.56 -18.29
N ASN A 332 4.17 -5.84 -18.29
CA ASN A 332 2.82 -6.26 -17.88
C ASN A 332 2.59 -6.07 -16.37
N GLU A 333 3.65 -6.00 -15.56
CA GLU A 333 3.55 -5.83 -14.11
C GLU A 333 3.47 -4.37 -13.66
N MET A 334 3.88 -3.43 -14.52
CA MET A 334 4.07 -2.02 -14.15
C MET A 334 2.77 -1.31 -13.79
N SER A 335 1.72 -1.47 -14.60
CA SER A 335 0.46 -0.75 -14.39
C SER A 335 -0.20 -1.14 -13.08
N PHE A 336 -0.20 -2.44 -12.73
CA PHE A 336 -0.73 -2.90 -11.46
C PHE A 336 0.13 -2.44 -10.27
N ALA A 337 1.46 -2.49 -10.41
CA ALA A 337 2.40 -1.96 -9.45
C ALA A 337 2.12 -0.50 -9.07
N VAL A 338 1.88 0.35 -10.06
CA VAL A 338 1.54 1.78 -9.85
C VAL A 338 0.10 1.95 -9.38
N ALA A 339 -0.86 1.23 -9.97
CA ALA A 339 -2.27 1.37 -9.69
C ALA A 339 -2.62 1.14 -8.20
N ARG A 340 -1.92 0.23 -7.51
CA ARG A 340 -2.17 0.02 -6.07
C ARG A 340 -1.93 1.25 -5.23
N TRP A 341 -0.90 2.03 -5.58
CA TRP A 341 -0.53 3.21 -4.81
C TRP A 341 -1.54 4.32 -5.06
N ILE A 342 -1.97 4.46 -6.31
CA ILE A 342 -2.98 5.43 -6.72
C ILE A 342 -4.33 5.10 -6.07
N ILE A 343 -4.81 3.86 -6.18
CA ILE A 343 -6.16 3.50 -5.73
C ILE A 343 -6.31 3.58 -4.21
N GLU A 344 -5.24 3.32 -3.46
CA GLU A 344 -5.18 3.44 -1.99
C GLU A 344 -5.24 4.92 -1.51
N THR A 345 -5.19 5.90 -2.42
CA THR A 345 -5.46 7.31 -2.09
C THR A 345 -6.95 7.67 -2.07
N LEU A 346 -7.77 6.93 -2.83
CA LEU A 346 -9.21 7.20 -2.94
C LEU A 346 -9.97 7.13 -1.61
N PRO A 347 -9.70 6.17 -0.69
CA PRO A 347 -10.41 6.12 0.58
C PRO A 347 -9.98 7.19 1.59
N LEU A 348 -8.88 7.93 1.36
CA LEU A 348 -8.33 8.86 2.35
C LEU A 348 -9.32 9.98 2.73
N ILE A 349 -9.88 10.70 1.75
CA ILE A 349 -10.84 11.80 2.03
C ILE A 349 -12.13 11.26 2.66
N PRO A 350 -12.79 10.21 2.12
CA PRO A 350 -13.95 9.61 2.78
C PRO A 350 -13.68 9.13 4.21
N ALA A 351 -12.47 8.64 4.50
CA ALA A 351 -12.04 8.24 5.84
C ALA A 351 -11.67 9.43 6.76
N GLY A 352 -11.77 10.67 6.27
CA GLY A 352 -11.60 11.88 7.07
C GLY A 352 -10.24 12.56 6.95
N MET A 353 -9.41 12.21 5.95
CA MET A 353 -8.21 12.99 5.62
C MET A 353 -8.62 14.39 5.14
N PRO A 354 -8.07 15.49 5.70
CA PRO A 354 -8.33 16.82 5.18
C PRO A 354 -7.77 17.00 3.76
N ALA A 355 -8.56 17.60 2.85
CA ALA A 355 -8.27 17.66 1.41
C ALA A 355 -6.93 18.29 0.98
N LYS A 356 -6.29 19.06 1.87
CA LYS A 356 -5.01 19.72 1.60
C LYS A 356 -3.86 19.20 2.44
N SER A 357 -4.09 18.19 3.27
CA SER A 357 -3.09 17.68 4.22
C SER A 357 -2.21 16.59 3.65
N PHE A 358 -2.58 15.96 2.53
CA PHE A 358 -1.85 14.83 1.96
C PHE A 358 -1.64 14.98 0.45
N THR A 359 -0.48 14.56 -0.03
CA THR A 359 -0.16 14.42 -1.45
C THR A 359 0.67 13.17 -1.65
N LEU A 360 0.30 12.34 -2.62
CA LEU A 360 1.12 11.22 -3.07
C LEU A 360 1.92 11.68 -4.28
N VAL A 361 3.23 11.47 -4.29
CA VAL A 361 4.12 11.79 -5.41
C VAL A 361 4.72 10.50 -5.95
N LEU A 362 4.44 10.20 -7.21
CA LEU A 362 5.14 9.16 -7.97
C LEU A 362 6.48 9.76 -8.44
N ASP A 363 7.56 9.26 -7.86
CA ASP A 363 8.90 9.78 -8.03
C ASP A 363 9.67 8.96 -9.07
N GLY A 364 10.02 9.59 -10.19
CA GLY A 364 10.84 8.98 -11.23
C GLY A 364 12.34 9.14 -10.99
N GLU A 365 12.75 9.81 -9.91
CA GLU A 365 14.16 10.02 -9.52
C GLU A 365 15.00 10.68 -10.64
N GLY A 366 14.35 11.49 -11.48
CA GLY A 366 14.97 12.16 -12.62
C GLY A 366 15.21 11.25 -13.85
N ASP A 367 14.76 9.99 -13.85
CA ASP A 367 14.90 9.10 -15.00
C ASP A 367 13.84 9.44 -16.08
N PRO A 368 14.26 9.82 -17.30
CA PRO A 368 13.32 10.11 -18.39
C PRO A 368 12.45 8.90 -18.78
N GLN A 369 12.88 7.66 -18.51
CA GLN A 369 12.07 6.48 -18.83
C GLN A 369 10.78 6.41 -18.03
N CYS A 370 10.67 7.06 -16.87
CA CYS A 370 9.41 7.08 -16.13
C CYS A 370 8.29 7.79 -16.91
N THR A 371 8.62 8.84 -17.68
CA THR A 371 7.69 9.50 -18.60
C THR A 371 7.19 8.51 -19.66
N GLU A 372 8.11 7.82 -20.34
CA GLU A 372 7.79 6.82 -21.38
C GLU A 372 6.93 5.69 -20.82
N ILE A 373 7.30 5.13 -19.65
CA ILE A 373 6.55 4.07 -18.98
C ILE A 373 5.13 4.56 -18.67
N PHE A 374 4.99 5.73 -18.07
CA PHE A 374 3.67 6.21 -17.66
C PHE A 374 2.75 6.44 -18.87
N GLN A 375 3.27 7.04 -19.94
CA GLN A 375 2.50 7.36 -21.13
C GLN A 375 2.16 6.13 -21.98
N THR A 376 3.12 5.23 -22.20
CA THR A 376 2.96 4.10 -23.14
C THR A 376 2.45 2.82 -22.48
N VAL A 377 2.58 2.71 -21.16
CA VAL A 377 2.20 1.51 -20.39
C VAL A 377 1.00 1.82 -19.49
N VAL A 378 1.17 2.74 -18.53
CA VAL A 378 0.18 2.96 -17.47
C VAL A 378 -1.09 3.61 -18.02
N LEU A 379 -0.96 4.70 -18.79
CA LEU A 379 -2.08 5.38 -19.43
C LEU A 379 -2.73 4.54 -20.53
N ARG A 380 -1.93 3.79 -21.31
CA ARG A 380 -2.44 2.82 -22.28
C ARG A 380 -3.35 1.80 -21.60
N ASP A 381 -2.91 1.20 -20.50
CA ASP A 381 -3.66 0.15 -19.82
C ASP A 381 -4.95 0.71 -19.17
N ALA A 382 -4.89 1.94 -18.63
CA ALA A 382 -6.07 2.65 -18.13
C ALA A 382 -7.11 2.89 -19.24
N ALA A 383 -6.67 3.37 -20.41
CA ALA A 383 -7.54 3.60 -21.56
C ALA A 383 -8.05 2.28 -22.16
N TRP A 384 -7.24 1.21 -22.13
CA TRP A 384 -7.64 -0.13 -22.57
C TRP A 384 -8.80 -0.67 -21.72
N GLN A 385 -8.65 -0.61 -20.39
CA GLN A 385 -9.71 -1.02 -19.47
C GLN A 385 -10.99 -0.22 -19.71
N GLN A 386 -10.89 1.11 -19.84
CA GLN A 386 -12.06 1.93 -20.12
C GLN A 386 -12.71 1.61 -21.47
N ALA A 387 -11.93 1.41 -22.52
CA ALA A 387 -12.46 1.07 -23.83
C ALA A 387 -13.26 -0.24 -23.78
N MET A 388 -12.72 -1.26 -23.10
CA MET A 388 -13.43 -2.51 -22.87
C MET A 388 -14.73 -2.29 -22.06
N ASP A 389 -14.67 -1.49 -21.01
CA ASP A 389 -15.83 -1.15 -20.18
C ASP A 389 -16.95 -0.45 -20.97
N GLU A 390 -16.60 0.49 -21.84
CA GLU A 390 -17.55 1.15 -22.76
C GLU A 390 -18.12 0.18 -23.81
N CYS A 391 -17.32 -0.76 -24.31
CA CYS A 391 -17.78 -1.79 -25.25
C CYS A 391 -18.76 -2.77 -24.58
N PHE A 392 -18.55 -3.14 -23.31
CA PHE A 392 -19.53 -3.92 -22.55
C PHE A 392 -20.84 -3.15 -22.35
N GLN A 393 -20.77 -1.86 -22.03
CA GLN A 393 -21.96 -1.02 -21.80
C GLN A 393 -22.77 -0.77 -23.07
N SER A 394 -22.10 -0.61 -24.21
CA SER A 394 -22.74 -0.36 -25.51
C SER A 394 -23.25 -1.63 -26.19
N GLY A 395 -22.88 -2.81 -25.70
CA GLY A 395 -23.24 -4.10 -26.30
C GLY A 395 -22.34 -4.52 -27.46
N ASP A 396 -21.26 -3.78 -27.73
CA ASP A 396 -20.23 -4.16 -28.71
C ASP A 396 -19.44 -5.40 -28.25
N LEU A 397 -19.36 -5.64 -26.94
CA LEU A 397 -18.86 -6.88 -26.34
C LEU A 397 -19.97 -7.61 -25.56
N PRO A 398 -19.95 -8.95 -25.50
CA PRO A 398 -20.91 -9.70 -24.70
C PRO A 398 -20.74 -9.37 -23.21
N PRO A 399 -21.83 -9.34 -22.43
CA PRO A 399 -21.75 -9.06 -21.00
C PRO A 399 -20.92 -10.14 -20.27
N GLU A 400 -19.97 -9.71 -19.45
CA GLU A 400 -19.21 -10.61 -18.58
C GLU A 400 -19.78 -10.66 -17.16
N PRO A 401 -19.80 -11.83 -16.50
CA PRO A 401 -20.11 -11.94 -15.09
C PRO A 401 -19.21 -11.03 -14.25
N TYR A 402 -19.78 -10.44 -13.19
CA TYR A 402 -19.08 -9.48 -12.31
C TYR A 402 -17.69 -9.96 -11.87
N GLY A 403 -17.60 -11.20 -11.39
CA GLY A 403 -16.35 -11.77 -10.92
C GLY A 403 -15.34 -12.02 -12.05
N MET A 404 -15.78 -12.46 -13.23
CA MET A 404 -14.89 -12.71 -14.39
C MET A 404 -14.26 -11.42 -14.90
N ARG A 405 -15.07 -10.36 -15.03
CA ARG A 405 -14.59 -9.05 -15.48
C ARG A 405 -13.48 -8.51 -14.58
N ARG A 406 -13.58 -8.76 -13.27
CA ARG A 406 -12.66 -8.28 -12.23
C ARG A 406 -11.65 -9.34 -11.78
N ASN A 407 -11.59 -10.47 -12.49
CA ASN A 407 -10.68 -11.56 -12.18
C ASN A 407 -9.28 -11.24 -12.73
N SER A 408 -8.56 -10.38 -12.03
CA SER A 408 -7.17 -10.05 -12.32
C SER A 408 -6.19 -11.01 -11.63
N GLN A 409 -6.58 -12.25 -11.31
CA GLN A 409 -5.68 -13.20 -10.64
C GLN A 409 -4.50 -13.55 -11.56
N ARG A 410 -3.34 -12.93 -11.32
CA ARG A 410 -2.09 -13.15 -12.04
C ARG A 410 -1.28 -14.32 -11.46
N ASN A 411 -1.98 -15.39 -11.08
CA ASN A 411 -1.34 -16.56 -10.48
C ASN A 411 -0.62 -17.40 -11.53
N PHE A 412 0.58 -17.88 -11.18
CA PHE A 412 1.54 -18.62 -12.01
C PHE A 412 1.07 -19.99 -12.53
N VAL A 413 -0.22 -20.32 -12.46
CA VAL A 413 -0.73 -21.53 -13.14
C VAL A 413 -0.87 -21.19 -14.61
N GLY A 414 0.27 -21.27 -15.31
CA GLY A 414 0.49 -20.67 -16.61
C GLY A 414 -0.61 -20.93 -17.62
N ALA A 415 -0.95 -19.88 -18.39
CA ALA A 415 -1.45 -19.85 -19.77
C ALA A 415 -2.56 -20.84 -20.22
N ILE A 416 -3.13 -21.67 -19.34
CA ILE A 416 -4.07 -22.74 -19.70
C ILE A 416 -5.52 -22.29 -19.48
N PHE A 417 -5.76 -21.16 -18.80
CA PHE A 417 -7.11 -20.64 -18.56
C PHE A 417 -7.35 -19.30 -19.27
N PRO A 418 -8.23 -19.24 -20.30
CA PRO A 418 -8.69 -18.02 -20.96
C PRO A 418 -9.46 -17.02 -20.08
N ALA A 419 -9.52 -17.23 -18.76
CA ALA A 419 -10.49 -16.61 -17.86
C ALA A 419 -9.92 -15.51 -16.94
N TYR A 420 -8.69 -15.08 -17.19
CA TYR A 420 -8.06 -13.97 -16.47
C TYR A 420 -8.15 -12.68 -17.30
N ASN A 421 -8.61 -11.61 -16.66
CA ASN A 421 -8.61 -10.28 -17.27
C ASN A 421 -7.40 -9.49 -16.77
N GLU A 422 -6.22 -9.79 -17.30
CA GLU A 422 -4.98 -9.13 -16.87
C GLU A 422 -4.93 -7.63 -17.22
N SER A 423 -5.75 -7.22 -18.18
CA SER A 423 -5.95 -5.81 -18.56
C SER A 423 -6.77 -5.01 -17.56
N TYR A 424 -7.49 -5.69 -16.66
CA TYR A 424 -8.23 -5.06 -15.58
C TYR A 424 -7.35 -4.81 -14.37
N LEU A 425 -7.44 -3.61 -13.80
CA LEU A 425 -6.67 -3.17 -12.64
C LEU A 425 -7.61 -2.88 -11.46
N PHE A 426 -8.35 -1.77 -11.52
CA PHE A 426 -9.32 -1.36 -10.50
C PHE A 426 -10.44 -0.55 -11.15
N ASP A 427 -11.63 -0.56 -10.57
CA ASP A 427 -12.82 0.07 -11.17
C ASP A 427 -12.62 1.59 -11.40
N LYS A 428 -12.00 2.27 -10.42
CA LYS A 428 -11.75 3.72 -10.49
C LYS A 428 -10.41 4.09 -11.11
N PHE A 429 -9.61 3.12 -11.57
CA PHE A 429 -8.28 3.39 -12.10
C PHE A 429 -8.28 4.31 -13.34
N PRO A 430 -9.11 4.07 -14.39
CA PRO A 430 -9.13 4.98 -15.54
C PRO A 430 -9.50 6.41 -15.18
N GLN A 431 -10.42 6.59 -14.22
CA GLN A 431 -10.83 7.91 -13.75
C GLN A 431 -9.70 8.60 -12.95
N ALA A 432 -9.04 7.88 -12.04
CA ALA A 432 -7.92 8.42 -11.28
C ALA A 432 -6.77 8.87 -12.20
N MET A 433 -6.52 8.15 -13.29
CA MET A 433 -5.49 8.50 -14.27
C MET A 433 -5.82 9.78 -15.05
N ARG A 434 -7.09 10.03 -15.38
CA ARG A 434 -7.53 11.33 -15.94
C ARG A 434 -7.24 12.47 -14.99
N GLU A 435 -7.64 12.32 -13.73
CA GLU A 435 -7.46 13.37 -12.72
C GLU A 435 -5.97 13.67 -12.46
N ILE A 436 -5.09 12.68 -12.59
CA ILE A 436 -3.63 12.87 -12.53
C ILE A 436 -3.15 13.72 -13.70
N VAL A 437 -3.53 13.38 -14.93
CA VAL A 437 -3.16 14.11 -16.15
C VAL A 437 -3.70 15.54 -16.14
N GLU A 438 -4.94 15.73 -15.67
CA GLU A 438 -5.59 17.04 -15.55
C GLU A 438 -5.04 17.89 -14.38
N GLY A 439 -4.23 17.30 -13.49
CA GLY A 439 -3.68 17.97 -12.31
C GLY A 439 -4.71 18.24 -11.20
N THR A 440 -5.85 17.55 -11.22
CA THR A 440 -6.93 17.68 -10.23
C THR A 440 -6.83 16.65 -9.10
N SER A 441 -6.03 15.59 -9.30
CA SER A 441 -5.78 14.55 -8.29
C SER A 441 -4.87 15.01 -7.15
N MET A 442 -4.97 14.33 -5.99
CA MET A 442 -3.96 14.43 -4.92
C MET A 442 -2.67 13.67 -5.26
N VAL A 443 -2.70 12.85 -6.29
CA VAL A 443 -1.53 12.14 -6.82
C VAL A 443 -0.83 13.02 -7.85
N ARG A 444 0.50 13.15 -7.72
CA ARG A 444 1.36 13.93 -8.61
C ARG A 444 2.51 13.08 -9.13
N CYS A 445 3.12 13.53 -10.22
CA CYS A 445 4.32 12.94 -10.78
C CYS A 445 5.47 13.96 -10.75
N THR A 446 6.70 13.50 -10.57
CA THR A 446 7.92 14.31 -10.75
C THR A 446 8.39 14.37 -12.21
N PHE A 447 7.72 13.62 -13.07
CA PHE A 447 7.91 13.51 -14.51
C PHE A 447 6.60 13.89 -15.20
N ASP A 448 6.65 14.07 -16.53
CA ASP A 448 5.47 14.42 -17.31
C ASP A 448 4.50 13.23 -17.40
N PRO A 449 3.29 13.30 -16.84
CA PRO A 449 2.32 12.21 -16.97
C PRO A 449 1.81 12.08 -18.42
N GLY A 450 1.97 13.08 -19.28
CA GLY A 450 1.47 13.11 -20.66
C GLY A 450 -0.04 13.30 -20.75
N GLU A 451 -0.62 12.87 -21.87
CA GLU A 451 -2.06 13.01 -22.16
C GLU A 451 -2.79 11.67 -22.06
N PHE A 452 -4.04 11.71 -21.60
CA PHE A 452 -4.85 10.50 -21.53
C PHE A 452 -5.15 9.96 -22.94
N VAL A 453 -4.87 8.66 -23.14
CA VAL A 453 -4.98 8.02 -24.45
C VAL A 453 -6.41 8.06 -24.99
N ASP A 454 -6.55 8.36 -26.29
CA ASP A 454 -7.85 8.40 -26.97
C ASP A 454 -8.52 7.00 -27.01
N VAL A 455 -9.51 6.84 -26.13
CA VAL A 455 -10.34 5.63 -26.01
C VAL A 455 -11.14 5.36 -27.29
N GLN A 456 -11.62 6.39 -27.99
CA GLN A 456 -12.45 6.21 -29.18
C GLN A 456 -11.64 5.67 -30.35
N ARG A 457 -10.36 6.09 -30.47
CA ARG A 457 -9.45 5.49 -31.45
C ARG A 457 -9.29 3.98 -31.22
N LEU A 458 -9.07 3.53 -29.99
CA LEU A 458 -8.93 2.11 -29.67
C LEU A 458 -10.21 1.32 -30.01
N LYS A 459 -11.37 1.85 -29.63
CA LYS A 459 -12.68 1.25 -29.98
C LYS A 459 -12.90 1.18 -31.49
N SER A 460 -12.52 2.22 -32.23
CA SER A 460 -12.67 2.25 -33.69
C SER A 460 -11.83 1.16 -34.38
N ILE A 461 -10.61 0.90 -33.89
CA ILE A 461 -9.75 -0.18 -34.37
C ILE A 461 -10.39 -1.53 -34.07
N ALA A 462 -10.80 -1.75 -32.82
CA ALA A 462 -11.44 -2.98 -32.40
C ALA A 462 -12.71 -3.30 -33.20
N LYS A 463 -13.53 -2.28 -33.50
CA LYS A 463 -14.74 -2.40 -34.32
C LYS A 463 -14.44 -2.70 -35.79
N ARG A 464 -13.47 -2.01 -36.38
CA ARG A 464 -13.06 -2.24 -37.78
C ARG A 464 -12.50 -3.64 -37.99
N GLU A 465 -11.79 -4.14 -36.99
CA GLU A 465 -11.15 -5.46 -37.01
C GLU A 465 -12.02 -6.57 -36.38
N SER A 466 -13.26 -6.26 -35.99
CA SER A 466 -14.22 -7.20 -35.40
C SER A 466 -13.65 -7.99 -34.21
N TRP A 467 -12.96 -7.32 -33.29
CA TRP A 467 -12.35 -7.95 -32.13
C TRP A 467 -13.38 -8.62 -31.22
N SER A 468 -13.21 -9.91 -30.96
CA SER A 468 -13.89 -10.59 -29.85
C SER A 468 -13.26 -10.22 -28.50
N LEU A 469 -13.89 -10.64 -27.41
CA LEU A 469 -13.32 -10.50 -26.06
C LEU A 469 -11.92 -11.13 -25.94
N ASP A 470 -11.69 -12.29 -26.55
CA ASP A 470 -10.37 -12.93 -26.56
C ASP A 470 -9.35 -12.11 -27.35
N HIS A 471 -9.77 -11.43 -28.43
CA HIS A 471 -8.89 -10.50 -29.14
C HIS A 471 -8.49 -9.35 -28.23
N TRP A 472 -9.42 -8.74 -27.48
CA TRP A 472 -9.08 -7.71 -26.50
C TRP A 472 -8.06 -8.19 -25.45
N ARG A 473 -8.19 -9.43 -24.96
CA ARG A 473 -7.26 -10.02 -23.98
C ARG A 473 -5.87 -10.28 -24.58
N VAL A 474 -5.80 -10.85 -25.77
CA VAL A 474 -4.53 -11.17 -26.43
C VAL A 474 -3.82 -9.91 -26.92
N LYS A 475 -4.57 -8.98 -27.54
CA LYS A 475 -4.04 -7.72 -28.07
C LYS A 475 -3.50 -6.80 -26.97
N TRP A 476 -3.97 -6.93 -25.74
CA TRP A 476 -3.42 -6.19 -24.61
C TRP A 476 -1.92 -6.46 -24.39
N TYR A 477 -1.46 -7.70 -24.63
CA TYR A 477 -0.04 -8.07 -24.54
C TYR A 477 0.82 -7.58 -25.72
N GLU A 478 0.19 -7.17 -26.83
CA GLU A 478 0.91 -6.62 -27.96
C GLU A 478 1.40 -5.21 -27.62
N ARG A 479 2.69 -5.13 -27.25
CA ARG A 479 3.40 -3.91 -26.88
C ARG A 479 4.67 -3.79 -27.70
N GLU A 480 5.01 -2.57 -28.13
CA GLU A 480 6.25 -2.29 -28.87
C GLU A 480 7.48 -2.61 -28.02
N LYS A 481 7.45 -2.21 -26.74
CA LYS A 481 8.51 -2.45 -25.76
C LYS A 481 8.01 -3.41 -24.68
N LYS A 482 8.75 -4.51 -24.48
CA LYS A 482 8.39 -5.58 -23.53
C LYS A 482 9.06 -5.45 -22.17
N THR A 483 10.17 -4.75 -22.11
CA THR A 483 10.97 -4.58 -20.89
C THR A 483 11.54 -3.18 -20.79
N TYR A 484 11.80 -2.73 -19.57
CA TYR A 484 12.47 -1.47 -19.28
C TYR A 484 13.62 -1.66 -18.31
N GLU A 485 14.57 -0.73 -18.36
CA GLU A 485 15.76 -0.66 -17.52
C GLU A 485 15.96 0.80 -17.10
N PRO A 486 16.40 1.10 -15.87
CA PRO A 486 16.74 2.47 -15.51
C PRO A 486 17.79 3.10 -16.43
N THR A 487 17.68 4.40 -16.68
CA THR A 487 18.67 5.12 -17.49
C THR A 487 19.93 5.46 -16.66
N PRO A 488 21.16 5.27 -17.17
CA PRO A 488 22.37 5.74 -16.51
C PRO A 488 22.30 7.23 -16.16
N PRO A 489 22.83 7.67 -14.99
CA PRO A 489 23.72 6.94 -14.08
C PRO A 489 23.02 6.06 -13.04
N MET A 490 21.70 5.87 -13.12
CA MET A 490 20.99 4.98 -12.20
C MET A 490 21.49 3.53 -12.35
N PRO A 491 21.59 2.75 -11.25
CA PRO A 491 21.91 1.33 -11.35
C PRO A 491 20.89 0.59 -12.21
N SER A 492 21.34 -0.46 -12.90
CA SER A 492 20.44 -1.35 -13.66
C SER A 492 19.38 -1.98 -12.77
N TRP A 493 18.28 -2.44 -13.35
CA TRP A 493 17.20 -3.09 -12.59
C TRP A 493 17.72 -4.28 -11.77
N SER A 494 18.61 -5.06 -12.35
CA SER A 494 19.28 -6.17 -11.67
C SER A 494 20.10 -5.73 -10.44
N GLU A 495 20.80 -4.60 -10.51
CA GLU A 495 21.56 -4.04 -9.39
C GLU A 495 20.64 -3.46 -8.30
N ILE A 496 19.57 -2.77 -8.70
CA ILE A 496 18.54 -2.28 -7.77
C ILE A 496 17.97 -3.46 -6.98
N LYS A 497 17.60 -4.56 -7.66
CA LYS A 497 17.13 -5.80 -7.03
C LYS A 497 18.19 -6.43 -6.12
N ALA A 498 19.45 -6.47 -6.54
CA ALA A 498 20.53 -7.00 -5.70
C ALA A 498 20.66 -6.22 -4.37
N GLY A 499 20.38 -4.90 -4.38
CA GLY A 499 20.32 -4.04 -3.19
C GLY A 499 19.22 -4.41 -2.17
N TYR A 500 18.33 -5.35 -2.50
CA TYR A 500 17.33 -5.91 -1.56
C TYR A 500 17.83 -7.13 -0.79
N LEU A 501 19.04 -7.60 -1.09
CA LEU A 501 19.66 -8.75 -0.43
C LEU A 501 20.85 -8.29 0.42
N SER A 502 20.89 -8.69 1.69
CA SER A 502 22.03 -8.46 2.57
C SER A 502 23.27 -9.20 2.05
N ASN A 503 24.43 -8.55 2.06
CA ASN A 503 25.73 -9.18 1.74
C ASN A 503 26.02 -10.40 2.64
N ARG A 504 26.75 -11.41 2.12
CA ARG A 504 27.14 -12.59 2.91
C ARG A 504 28.06 -12.16 4.08
N HIS A 505 27.67 -12.53 5.29
CA HIS A 505 28.42 -12.42 6.56
C HIS A 505 28.62 -11.01 7.16
N VAL A 506 27.77 -10.69 8.14
CA VAL A 506 28.26 -10.12 9.40
C VAL A 506 28.00 -11.17 10.47
N ARG A 507 29.03 -11.96 10.81
CA ARG A 507 29.00 -12.66 12.11
C ARG A 507 28.93 -11.56 13.17
N PRO A 508 27.98 -11.59 14.12
CA PRO A 508 28.09 -10.69 15.25
C PRO A 508 29.42 -11.01 15.92
N PHE A 509 30.30 -10.01 16.01
CA PHE A 509 31.43 -10.07 16.92
C PHE A 509 30.83 -10.38 18.30
N ARG A 510 31.06 -11.61 18.78
CA ARG A 510 30.87 -11.92 20.19
C ARG A 510 31.85 -11.01 20.94
N ARG A 511 31.32 -10.02 21.65
CA ARG A 511 32.03 -9.40 22.76
C ARG A 511 31.89 -10.30 23.97
#